data_AF-A0AAU3KC19-F1
#
_entry.id   AF-A0AAU3KC19-F1
#
_cell.length_a   1.000
_cell.length_b   1.000
_cell.length_c   1.000
_cell.angle_alpha   90.00
_cell.angle_beta   90.00
_cell.angle_gamma   90.00
#
_symmetry.space_group_name_H-M   'P 1'
#
loop_
_entity.id
_entity.type
_entity.pdbx_description
1 polymer ?
#
loop_
_entity_poly.entity_id
_entity_poly.type
_entity_poly.pdbx_seq_one_letter_code
_entity_poly.pdbx_strand_id
1 'polypeptide(L)' 'MLVAVDPLGKRLAELTVAARPVGHLKAFAWLHGFGPVLVAVEDCRHLTRRFEADLLNRGHAVVRVHTRLMAGA' A
#
# COMPACT_ATOMS: atom_id res chain seq x y z
N MET A 1 0.49 4.74 -6.16
CA MET A 1 0.87 5.67 -5.07
C MET A 1 0.48 5.02 -3.75
N LEU A 2 1.27 5.20 -2.70
CA LEU A 2 0.91 4.81 -1.34
C LEU A 2 0.74 6.06 -0.49
N VAL A 3 -0.20 6.01 0.45
CA VAL A 3 -0.47 7.08 1.40
C VAL A 3 -0.52 6.47 2.78
N ALA A 4 0.25 7.03 3.71
CA ALA A 4 0.18 6.67 5.12
C ALA A 4 -0.83 7.61 5.78
N VAL A 5 -1.76 7.04 6.53
CA VAL A 5 -2.76 7.77 7.30
C VAL A 5 -2.72 7.31 8.75
N ASP A 6 -3.07 8.20 9.67
CA ASP A 6 -3.35 7.80 11.06
C ASP A 6 -4.73 7.11 11.18
N PRO A 7 -5.06 6.56 12.36
CA PRO A 7 -6.36 5.89 12.55
C PRO A 7 -7.59 6.78 12.37
N LEU A 8 -7.45 8.11 12.38
CA LEU A 8 -8.53 9.07 12.14
C LEU A 8 -8.61 9.51 10.66
N GLY A 9 -7.71 8.98 9.81
CA GLY A 9 -7.66 9.30 8.38
C GLY A 9 -6.79 10.51 8.02
N LYS A 10 -6.04 11.08 8.98
CA LYS A 10 -5.12 12.18 8.68
C LYS A 10 -3.93 11.65 7.88
N ARG A 11 -3.66 12.24 6.73
CA ARG A 11 -2.47 11.94 5.92
C ARG A 11 -1.18 12.31 6.67
N LEU A 12 -0.27 11.34 6.77
CA LEU A 12 1.04 11.47 7.41
C LEU A 12 2.17 11.60 6.39
N ALA A 13 2.10 10.82 5.30
CA ALA A 13 3.11 10.80 4.25
C ALA A 13 2.56 10.20 2.95
N GLU A 14 3.25 10.42 1.85
CA GLU A 14 2.97 9.76 0.57
C GLU A 14 4.25 9.25 -0.10
N LEU A 15 4.07 8.23 -0.94
CA LEU A 15 5.14 7.69 -1.76
C LEU A 15 4.60 7.25 -3.12
N THR A 16 5.22 7.76 -4.18
CA THR A 16 5.04 7.23 -5.53
C THR A 16 6.18 6.28 -5.89
N VAL A 17 5.80 5.09 -6.33
CA VAL A 17 6.70 4.02 -6.78
C VAL A 17 6.25 3.49 -8.13
N ALA A 18 7.17 2.92 -8.88
CA ALA A 18 6.82 2.16 -10.08
C ALA A 18 6.02 0.91 -9.68
N ALA A 19 4.99 0.55 -10.45
CA ALA A 19 4.24 -0.69 -10.28
C ALA A 19 5.00 -1.91 -10.83
N ARG A 20 6.24 -2.08 -10.38
CA ARG A 20 7.21 -3.11 -10.79
C ARG A 20 8.04 -3.52 -9.56
N PRO A 21 8.73 -4.67 -9.57
CA PRO A 21 9.43 -5.20 -8.39
C PRO A 21 10.37 -4.21 -7.69
N VAL A 22 11.11 -3.41 -8.46
CA VAL A 22 11.99 -2.37 -7.92
C VAL A 22 11.23 -1.31 -7.09
N GLY A 23 10.01 -0.96 -7.52
CA GLY A 23 9.14 -0.06 -6.77
C GLY A 23 8.53 -0.71 -5.53
N HIS A 24 8.27 -2.02 -5.56
CA HIS A 24 7.80 -2.75 -4.38
C HIS A 24 8.86 -2.76 -3.28
N LEU A 25 10.14 -2.96 -3.62
CA LEU A 25 11.25 -2.85 -2.66
C LEU A 25 11.29 -1.47 -2.00
N LYS A 26 11.13 -0.40 -2.79
CA LYS A 26 11.04 0.97 -2.26
C LYS A 26 9.82 1.15 -1.33
N ALA A 27 8.68 0.55 -1.69
CA ALA A 27 7.48 0.58 -0.85
C ALA A 27 7.71 -0.13 0.50
N PHE A 28 8.37 -1.29 0.52
CA PHE A 28 8.65 -2.00 1.78
C PHE A 28 9.60 -1.22 2.70
N ALA A 29 10.67 -0.64 2.13
CA ALA A 29 11.59 0.21 2.91
C ALA A 29 10.85 1.40 3.54
N TRP A 30 9.90 1.97 2.81
CA TRP A 30 9.06 3.06 3.31
C TRP A 30 8.06 2.59 4.38
N LEU A 31 7.39 1.44 4.18
CA LEU A 31 6.47 0.86 5.17
C LEU A 31 7.16 0.56 6.50
N HIS A 32 8.43 0.10 6.48
CA HIS A 32 9.22 -0.15 7.69
C HIS A 32 9.39 1.10 8.57
N GLY A 33 9.34 2.31 7.99
CA GLY A 33 9.42 3.57 8.74
C GLY A 33 8.23 3.82 9.68
N PHE A 34 7.12 3.09 9.53
CA PHE A 34 5.89 3.28 10.32
C PHE A 34 5.67 2.18 11.36
N GLY A 35 6.54 1.16 11.43
CA GLY A 35 6.33 -0.01 12.28
C GLY A 35 5.20 -0.91 11.78
N PRO A 36 4.45 -1.58 12.68
CA PRO A 36 3.31 -2.41 12.30
C PRO A 36 2.21 -1.59 11.61
N VAL A 37 1.86 -1.95 10.38
CA VAL A 37 0.86 -1.26 9.57
C VAL A 37 -0.11 -2.23 8.93
N LEU A 38 -1.38 -1.82 8.81
CA LEU A 38 -2.36 -2.45 7.93
C LEU A 38 -2.30 -1.78 6.56
N VAL A 39 -2.13 -2.58 5.50
CA VAL A 39 -2.03 -2.07 4.13
C VAL A 39 -3.37 -2.27 3.42
N ALA A 40 -4.03 -1.15 3.10
CA ALA A 40 -5.17 -1.14 2.19
C ALA A 40 -4.69 -1.14 0.74
N VAL A 41 -5.12 -2.14 -0.03
CA VAL A 41 -4.78 -2.29 -1.45
C VAL A 41 -6.06 -2.22 -2.28
N GLU A 42 -6.06 -1.31 -3.25
CA GLU A 42 -7.16 -1.17 -4.19
C GLU A 42 -7.32 -2.43 -5.07
N ASP A 43 -8.55 -2.91 -5.27
CA ASP A 43 -8.85 -4.12 -6.08
C ASP A 43 -8.71 -3.89 -7.60
N CYS A 44 -7.64 -3.19 -8.02
CA CYS A 44 -7.21 -3.04 -9.41
C CYS A 44 -6.28 -4.21 -9.80
N ARG A 45 -6.80 -5.44 -9.83
CA ARG A 45 -6.00 -6.69 -9.88
C ARG A 45 -4.94 -6.74 -10.97
N HIS A 46 -5.17 -6.12 -12.13
CA HIS A 46 -4.20 -6.03 -13.22
C HIS A 46 -2.92 -5.27 -12.81
N LEU A 47 -3.03 -4.37 -11.83
CA LEU A 47 -1.97 -3.55 -11.28
C LEU A 47 -1.49 -4.04 -9.90
N THR A 48 -2.41 -4.43 -9.02
CA THR A 48 -2.13 -4.61 -7.58
C THR A 48 -1.87 -6.05 -7.15
N ARG A 49 -2.27 -7.06 -7.94
CA ARG A 49 -2.18 -8.49 -7.55
C ARG A 49 -0.78 -8.91 -7.11
N ARG A 50 0.26 -8.50 -7.84
CA ARG A 50 1.65 -8.86 -7.50
C ARG A 50 2.10 -8.17 -6.21
N PHE A 51 1.75 -6.90 -6.04
CA PHE A 51 2.13 -6.15 -4.85
C PHE A 51 1.46 -6.71 -3.59
N GLU A 52 0.18 -7.08 -3.69
CA GLU A 52 -0.56 -7.78 -2.63
C GLU A 52 0.11 -9.10 -2.24
N ALA A 53 0.49 -9.93 -3.21
CA ALA A 53 1.20 -11.17 -2.94
C ALA A 53 2.56 -10.93 -2.25
N ASP A 54 3.32 -9.93 -2.71
CA ASP A 54 4.61 -9.58 -2.11
C ASP A 54 4.45 -9.06 -0.66
N LEU A 55 3.37 -8.33 -0.35
CA LEU A 55 3.03 -7.88 1.00
C LEU A 55 2.73 -9.07 1.94
N LEU A 56 1.88 -9.99 1.49
CA LEU A 56 1.50 -11.19 2.25
C LEU A 56 2.71 -12.10 2.51
N ASN A 57 3.54 -12.33 1.48
CA ASN A 57 4.78 -13.12 1.60
C ASN A 57 5.79 -12.51 2.59
N ARG A 58 5.68 -11.20 2.87
CA ARG A 58 6.50 -10.46 3.84
C ARG A 58 5.83 -10.33 5.22
N GLY A 59 4.66 -10.92 5.42
CA GLY A 59 3.94 -10.93 6.69
C GLY A 59 3.15 -9.66 7.01
N HIS A 60 2.90 -8.78 6.02
CA HIS A 60 2.02 -7.63 6.24
C HIS A 60 0.56 -8.06 6.33
N ALA A 61 -0.21 -7.40 7.19
CA ALA A 61 -1.67 -7.47 7.17
C ALA A 61 -2.20 -6.64 5.99
N VAL A 62 -3.03 -7.27 5.15
CA VAL A 62 -3.54 -6.64 3.92
C VAL A 62 -5.06 -6.70 3.89
N VAL A 63 -5.70 -5.58 3.58
CA VAL A 63 -7.15 -5.50 3.29
C VAL A 63 -7.35 -5.02 1.86
N ARG A 64 -8.29 -5.64 1.16
CA ARG A 64 -8.72 -5.17 -0.16
C ARG A 64 -9.77 -4.09 0.00
N VAL A 65 -9.61 -3.00 -0.75
CA VAL A 65 -10.59 -1.92 -0.83
C VAL A 65 -11.13 -1.80 -2.24
N HIS A 66 -12.42 -1.49 -2.36
CA HIS A 66 -13.04 -1.29 -3.67
C HIS A 66 -12.42 -0.08 -4.38
N THR A 67 -12.33 -0.16 -5.71
CA THR A 67 -11.61 0.81 -6.58
C THR A 67 -12.11 2.25 -6.48
N ARG A 68 -13.31 2.45 -5.92
CA ARG A 68 -13.94 3.76 -5.77
C ARG A 68 -13.57 4.50 -4.48
N LEU A 69 -12.93 3.84 -3.51
CA LEU A 69 -12.70 4.42 -2.18
C LEU A 69 -11.42 5.28 -2.08
N MET A 70 -10.49 5.13 -3.02
CA MET A 70 -9.22 5.89 -3.05
C MET A 70 -9.21 7.05 -4.06
N ALA A 71 -10.27 7.17 -4.87
CA ALA A 71 -10.44 8.23 -5.86
C ALA A 71 -11.33 9.34 -5.29
N GLY A 72 -10.75 10.28 -4.55
CA GLY A 72 -11.49 11.46 -4.07
C GLY A 72 -11.01 12.09 -2.77
N ALA A 73 -9.70 12.13 -2.52
CA ALA A 73 -9.10 12.88 -1.41
C ALA A 73 -8.05 13.87 -1.95
#